data_AF-A0A949UKL7-F1
#
_entry.id   AF-A0A949UKL7-F1
#
_cell.length_a   1.000
_cell.length_b   1.000
_cell.length_c   1.000
_cell.angle_alpha   90.00
_cell.angle_beta   90.00
_cell.angle_gamma   90.00
#
_symmetry.space_group_name_H-M   'P 1'
#
loop_
_entity.id
_entity.type
_entity.pdbx_description
1 polymer ?
#
loop_
_entity_poly.entity_id
_entity_poly.type
_entity_poly.pdbx_seq_one_letter_code
_entity_poly.pdbx_strand_id
1 'polypeptide(L)'
;VAGRIMLKRDSGKLIFATIRDRSGDLQLFISKAAVGDESFASIKKLDLGDWIGANGTVMTTRKGELSVKPERLELLAKAVRPLPDKWHGLNDTDTRFRQRYADLIVNEQARRTFEVRHEIISSFRRTLHEHGFTEVETPVLHVESGGAHARPFTTHHNTLDMQLYLRIALELHLKRLIVGGMERVYEIGRIFRNEGISTRHNPEFTMMELYQAFGDWNDVMEISETLITQAARDAIDTTVITIRGEEIDLAEPWPRIRMVDAVSERLGQQVHPSQPVEELRSLAEAHGIRWEERWGGGKLVEALFEALCEADIVRPTFITGHPTEISPLARADRADPWLTERFEIFVDSRELGNGYSELNDPVEQRRRFEDEQLAKEAGDVEAGTIDEDYLRALEYGMPPTGGLGIGMDRLVMLLADVGSIKEVILFPTLRHEVI
;
A
#
# COMPACT_ATOMS: atom_id res chain seq x y z
N VAL A 1 27.50 3.32 -24.69
CA VAL A 1 26.39 3.86 -23.87
C VAL A 1 25.13 3.93 -24.73
N ALA A 2 23.95 3.85 -24.14
CA ALA A 2 22.68 4.01 -24.86
C ALA A 2 21.68 4.75 -23.96
N GLY A 3 20.80 5.55 -24.54
CA GLY A 3 19.87 6.36 -23.76
C GLY A 3 18.92 7.19 -24.61
N ARG A 4 17.94 7.81 -23.95
CA ARG A 4 16.97 8.71 -24.56
C ARG A 4 17.57 10.12 -24.67
N ILE A 5 17.48 10.77 -25.83
CA ILE A 5 17.91 12.17 -25.99
C ILE A 5 16.99 13.08 -25.18
N MET A 6 17.52 13.68 -24.12
CA MET A 6 16.81 14.64 -23.27
C MET A 6 17.06 16.08 -23.71
N LEU A 7 18.26 16.37 -24.19
CA LEU A 7 18.66 17.68 -24.70
C LEU A 7 19.52 17.50 -25.95
N LYS A 8 19.40 18.44 -26.89
CA LYS A 8 20.22 18.48 -28.11
C LYS A 8 20.49 19.93 -28.52
N ARG A 9 21.77 20.30 -28.64
CA ARG A 9 22.23 21.64 -29.03
C ARG A 9 23.15 21.51 -30.25
N ASP A 10 22.76 22.11 -31.37
CA ASP A 10 23.58 22.19 -32.59
C ASP A 10 24.44 23.46 -32.53
N SER A 11 25.74 23.31 -32.78
CA SER A 11 26.73 24.39 -32.85
C SER A 11 27.54 24.32 -34.14
N GLY A 12 26.88 23.98 -35.25
CA GLY A 12 27.47 23.93 -36.58
C GLY A 12 28.14 22.58 -36.86
N LYS A 13 29.44 22.48 -36.55
CA LYS A 13 30.26 21.25 -36.73
C LYS A 13 30.31 20.35 -35.49
N LEU A 14 29.64 20.79 -34.41
CA LEU A 14 29.52 20.07 -33.15
C LEU A 14 28.05 19.98 -32.77
N ILE A 15 27.65 18.85 -32.20
CA ILE A 15 26.36 18.68 -31.55
C ILE A 15 26.65 18.19 -30.13
N PHE A 16 26.02 18.82 -29.16
CA PHE A 16 25.98 18.33 -27.79
C PHE A 16 24.62 17.72 -27.55
N ALA A 17 24.58 16.47 -27.10
CA ALA A 17 23.35 15.82 -26.69
C ALA A 17 23.48 15.31 -25.26
N THR A 18 22.42 15.42 -24.46
CA THR A 18 22.34 14.72 -23.17
C THR A 18 21.46 13.51 -23.39
N ILE A 19 22.00 12.32 -23.12
CA ILE A 19 21.22 11.09 -23.10
C ILE A 19 20.93 10.69 -21.66
N ARG A 20 19.75 10.12 -21.43
CA ARG A 20 19.36 9.55 -20.14
C ARG A 20 19.15 8.04 -20.25
N ASP A 21 19.73 7.30 -19.32
CA ASP A 21 19.43 5.89 -19.09
C ASP A 21 18.95 5.67 -17.65
N ARG A 22 18.95 4.40 -17.18
CA ARG A 22 18.53 4.06 -15.81
C ARG A 22 19.39 4.69 -14.71
N SER A 23 20.63 5.04 -15.01
CA SER A 23 21.63 5.53 -14.05
C SER A 23 21.73 7.04 -13.98
N GLY A 24 21.21 7.75 -14.99
CA GLY A 24 21.18 9.20 -15.02
C GLY A 24 21.51 9.77 -16.40
N ASP A 25 22.00 11.01 -16.38
CA ASP A 25 22.33 11.79 -17.57
C ASP A 25 23.81 11.68 -17.94
N LEU A 26 24.07 11.58 -19.24
CA LEU A 26 25.42 11.60 -19.79
C LEU A 26 25.47 12.50 -21.03
N GLN A 27 26.48 13.36 -21.10
CA GLN A 27 26.71 14.19 -22.28
C GLN A 27 27.43 13.41 -23.40
N LEU A 28 26.96 13.59 -24.62
CA LEU A 28 27.62 13.20 -25.86
C LEU A 28 28.22 14.45 -26.52
N PHE A 29 29.53 14.40 -26.78
CA PHE A 29 30.27 15.38 -27.57
C PHE A 29 30.39 14.88 -29.02
N ILE A 30 29.45 15.25 -29.87
CA ILE A 30 29.37 14.72 -31.23
C ILE A 30 30.07 15.68 -32.19
N SER A 31 31.21 15.25 -32.75
CA SER A 31 31.97 16.03 -33.71
C SER A 31 31.79 15.50 -35.12
N LYS A 32 31.48 16.39 -36.08
CA LYS A 32 31.41 16.04 -37.50
C LYS A 32 32.68 15.33 -37.99
N ALA A 33 33.85 15.74 -37.50
CA ALA A 33 35.12 15.13 -37.88
C ALA A 33 35.29 13.69 -37.36
N ALA A 34 34.60 13.32 -36.28
CA ALA A 34 34.70 11.99 -35.69
C ALA A 34 33.72 10.99 -36.32
N VAL A 35 32.47 11.42 -36.55
CA VAL A 35 31.41 10.53 -37.06
C VAL A 35 31.26 10.56 -38.60
N GLY A 36 31.89 11.54 -39.27
CA GLY A 36 31.79 11.73 -40.72
C GLY A 36 30.56 12.50 -41.19
N ASP A 37 30.60 12.99 -42.42
CA ASP A 37 29.62 13.94 -42.96
C ASP A 37 28.19 13.39 -43.05
N GLU A 38 28.04 12.15 -43.54
CA GLU A 38 26.75 11.50 -43.74
C GLU A 38 26.08 11.15 -42.40
N SER A 39 26.83 10.53 -41.48
CA SER A 39 26.34 10.21 -40.14
C SER A 39 25.96 11.49 -39.39
N PHE A 40 26.80 12.54 -39.48
CA PHE A 40 26.51 13.82 -38.83
C PHE A 40 25.22 14.46 -39.37
N ALA A 41 24.96 14.38 -40.68
CA ALA A 41 23.72 14.86 -41.27
C ALA A 41 22.48 14.08 -40.77
N SER A 42 22.60 12.76 -40.58
CA SER A 42 21.54 11.93 -39.99
C SER A 42 21.32 12.25 -38.51
N ILE A 43 22.40 12.42 -37.73
CA ILE A 43 22.34 12.80 -36.31
C ILE A 43 21.66 14.16 -36.11
N LYS A 44 21.87 15.12 -37.03
CA LYS A 44 21.16 16.41 -36.98
C LYS A 44 19.64 16.27 -37.02
N LYS A 45 19.11 15.24 -37.68
CA LYS A 45 17.67 14.96 -37.80
C LYS A 45 17.07 14.24 -36.60
N LEU A 46 17.89 13.84 -35.62
CA LEU A 46 17.40 13.24 -34.38
C LEU A 46 16.69 14.27 -33.52
N ASP A 47 15.61 13.85 -32.88
CA ASP A 47 14.75 14.68 -32.05
C ASP A 47 14.92 14.36 -30.57
N LEU A 48 14.42 15.27 -29.72
CA LEU A 48 14.25 14.98 -28.31
C LEU A 48 13.30 13.78 -28.15
N GLY A 49 13.66 12.87 -27.26
CA GLY A 49 12.91 11.64 -26.99
C GLY A 49 13.37 10.43 -27.78
N ASP A 50 14.16 10.59 -28.85
CA ASP A 50 14.72 9.46 -29.58
C ASP A 50 15.66 8.63 -28.68
N TRP A 51 15.61 7.32 -28.82
CA TRP A 51 16.59 6.43 -28.19
C TRP A 51 17.76 6.23 -29.13
N ILE A 52 18.97 6.39 -28.61
CA ILE A 52 20.20 6.23 -29.37
C ILE A 52 21.23 5.36 -28.66
N GLY A 53 22.06 4.70 -29.45
CA GLY A 53 23.27 4.02 -29.01
C GLY A 53 24.49 4.81 -29.47
N ALA A 54 25.48 4.95 -28.60
CA ALA A 54 26.74 5.62 -28.93
C ALA A 54 27.94 4.79 -28.46
N ASN A 55 28.94 4.67 -29.34
CA ASN A 55 30.24 4.07 -29.06
C ASN A 55 31.33 5.08 -29.38
N GLY A 56 32.29 5.23 -28.46
CA GLY A 56 33.41 6.14 -28.63
C GLY A 56 34.19 6.35 -27.33
N THR A 57 35.02 7.38 -27.34
CA THR A 57 36.01 7.61 -26.28
C THR A 57 35.43 8.46 -25.15
N VAL A 58 35.69 8.06 -23.90
CA VAL A 58 35.36 8.87 -22.71
C VAL A 58 36.31 10.05 -22.62
N MET A 59 35.79 11.25 -22.38
CA MET A 59 36.55 12.48 -22.28
C MET A 59 35.93 13.46 -21.29
N THR A 60 36.65 14.53 -21.00
CA THR A 60 36.14 15.68 -20.25
C THR A 60 36.16 16.90 -21.15
N THR A 61 35.08 17.67 -21.18
CA THR A 61 35.05 18.92 -21.94
C THR A 61 35.89 20.01 -21.25
N ARG A 62 36.16 21.13 -21.95
CA ARG A 62 36.88 22.27 -21.34
C ARG A 62 36.19 22.84 -20.09
N LYS A 63 34.88 22.62 -19.93
CA LYS A 63 34.11 23.05 -18.75
C LYS A 63 34.14 22.03 -17.60
N GLY A 64 34.89 20.94 -17.74
CA GLY A 64 34.98 19.90 -16.70
C GLY A 64 33.89 18.83 -16.76
N GLU A 65 32.96 18.91 -17.71
CA GLU A 65 31.85 17.95 -17.81
C GLU A 65 32.31 16.62 -18.43
N LEU A 66 32.05 15.50 -17.75
CA LEU A 66 32.28 14.14 -18.26
C LEU A 66 31.42 13.91 -19.51
N SER A 67 32.00 13.33 -20.55
CA SER A 67 31.31 13.12 -21.83
C SER A 67 31.85 11.92 -22.58
N VAL A 68 31.04 11.39 -23.50
CA VAL A 68 31.51 10.45 -24.52
C VAL A 68 31.63 11.20 -25.83
N LYS A 69 32.76 11.08 -26.53
CA LYS A 69 32.95 11.53 -27.90
C LYS A 69 32.68 10.37 -28.85
N PRO A 70 31.49 10.28 -29.46
CA PRO A 70 31.14 9.12 -30.27
C PRO A 70 31.93 9.10 -31.58
N GLU A 71 32.37 7.90 -31.96
CA GLU A 71 32.85 7.56 -33.30
C GLU A 71 31.71 6.96 -34.13
N ARG A 72 30.78 6.26 -33.47
CA ARG A 72 29.54 5.74 -34.04
C ARG A 72 28.36 6.10 -33.16
N LEU A 73 27.26 6.51 -33.80
CA LEU A 73 25.97 6.79 -33.15
C LEU A 73 24.85 6.23 -34.01
N GLU A 74 23.91 5.54 -33.38
CA GLU A 74 22.79 4.88 -34.06
C GLU A 74 21.46 5.23 -33.41
N LEU A 75 20.44 5.43 -34.24
CA LEU A 75 19.06 5.48 -33.79
C LEU A 75 18.61 4.07 -33.42
N LEU A 76 18.13 3.90 -32.19
CA LEU A 76 17.56 2.64 -31.70
C LEU A 76 16.03 2.65 -31.79
N ALA A 77 15.39 3.77 -31.43
CA ALA A 77 13.95 3.94 -31.57
C ALA A 77 13.57 5.41 -31.74
N LYS A 78 12.74 5.72 -32.74
CA LYS A 78 12.25 7.08 -33.01
C LYS A 78 11.10 7.43 -32.07
N ALA A 79 11.20 8.55 -31.37
CA ALA A 79 10.05 9.21 -30.75
C ALA A 79 9.28 9.96 -31.83
N VAL A 80 8.05 9.51 -32.10
CA VAL A 80 7.12 10.12 -33.07
C VAL A 80 6.15 11.12 -32.40
N ARG A 81 6.17 11.20 -31.07
CA ARG A 81 5.52 12.25 -30.28
C ARG A 81 6.61 13.10 -29.63
N PRO A 82 6.43 14.42 -29.56
CA PRO A 82 7.36 15.27 -28.82
C PRO A 82 7.39 14.85 -27.35
N LEU A 83 8.54 15.01 -26.70
CA LEU A 83 8.60 14.87 -25.25
C LEU A 83 7.68 15.92 -24.59
N PRO A 84 7.02 15.57 -23.48
CA PRO A 84 6.24 16.53 -22.74
C PRO A 84 7.15 17.64 -22.17
N ASP A 85 6.66 18.87 -22.18
CA ASP A 85 7.31 19.97 -21.48
C ASP A 85 7.10 19.83 -19.97
N LYS A 86 8.19 19.82 -19.19
CA LYS A 86 8.16 19.76 -17.72
C LYS A 86 7.38 20.93 -17.11
N TRP A 87 7.37 22.10 -17.78
CA TRP A 87 6.77 23.32 -17.23
C TRP A 87 5.32 23.54 -17.64
N HIS A 88 4.95 23.13 -18.85
CA HIS A 88 3.62 23.43 -19.40
C HIS A 88 2.77 22.19 -19.70
N GLY A 89 3.37 21.01 -19.91
CA GLY A 89 2.67 19.85 -20.46
C GLY A 89 2.34 18.72 -19.47
N LEU A 90 3.03 18.62 -18.33
CA LEU A 90 2.88 17.51 -17.38
C LEU A 90 2.67 17.93 -15.92
N ASN A 91 2.36 19.19 -15.64
CA ASN A 91 1.99 19.60 -14.28
C ASN A 91 0.56 19.18 -13.90
N ASP A 92 -0.29 18.89 -14.90
CA ASP A 92 -1.62 18.37 -14.66
C ASP A 92 -1.57 16.94 -14.08
N THR A 93 -2.11 16.79 -12.87
CA THR A 93 -2.05 15.53 -12.11
C THR A 93 -2.79 14.39 -12.81
N ASP A 94 -3.93 14.65 -13.45
CA ASP A 94 -4.69 13.63 -14.17
C ASP A 94 -3.91 13.11 -15.39
N THR A 95 -3.34 14.03 -16.17
CA THR A 95 -2.48 13.68 -17.32
C THR A 95 -1.25 12.87 -16.90
N ARG A 96 -0.61 13.20 -15.77
CA ARG A 96 0.52 12.42 -15.22
C ARG A 96 0.13 10.98 -14.93
N PHE A 97 -1.03 10.77 -14.31
CA PHE A 97 -1.51 9.43 -13.97
C PHE A 97 -1.98 8.63 -15.19
N ARG A 98 -2.61 9.28 -16.19
CA ARG A 98 -3.00 8.62 -17.46
C ARG A 98 -1.79 8.25 -18.30
N GLN A 99 -0.81 9.13 -18.36
CA GLN A 99 0.39 8.96 -19.17
C GLN A 99 1.61 8.75 -18.27
N ARG A 100 1.55 7.75 -17.38
CA ARG A 100 2.64 7.47 -16.45
C ARG A 100 3.99 7.33 -17.14
N TYR A 101 4.03 6.72 -18.32
CA TYR A 101 5.25 6.60 -19.13
C TYR A 101 5.87 7.95 -19.48
N ALA A 102 5.06 9.00 -19.64
CA ALA A 102 5.51 10.36 -19.93
C ALA A 102 5.98 11.08 -18.66
N ASP A 103 5.23 10.94 -17.56
CA ASP A 103 5.62 11.43 -16.21
C ASP A 103 6.99 10.86 -15.81
N LEU A 104 7.17 9.55 -15.93
CA LEU A 104 8.44 8.87 -15.62
C LEU A 104 9.62 9.29 -16.51
N ILE A 105 9.43 9.98 -17.64
CA ILE A 105 10.55 10.50 -18.44
C ILE A 105 11.08 11.80 -17.84
N VAL A 106 10.18 12.73 -17.47
CA VAL A 106 10.54 14.10 -17.10
C VAL A 106 10.57 14.35 -15.60
N ASN A 107 9.87 13.53 -14.82
CA ASN A 107 9.71 13.67 -13.39
C ASN A 107 10.59 12.67 -12.64
N GLU A 108 11.64 13.19 -12.01
CA GLU A 108 12.57 12.39 -11.20
C GLU A 108 11.95 11.96 -9.87
N GLN A 109 11.11 12.81 -9.27
CA GLN A 109 10.41 12.47 -8.03
C GLN A 109 9.50 11.26 -8.24
N ALA A 110 8.78 11.20 -9.36
CA ALA A 110 7.95 10.04 -9.69
C ALA A 110 8.78 8.75 -9.76
N ARG A 111 9.97 8.77 -10.38
CA ARG A 111 10.87 7.60 -10.41
C ARG A 111 11.36 7.25 -9.00
N ARG A 112 11.77 8.24 -8.21
CA ARG A 112 12.23 8.05 -6.83
C ARG A 112 11.15 7.40 -5.95
N THR A 113 9.88 7.80 -6.09
CA THR A 113 8.77 7.17 -5.36
C THR A 113 8.65 5.67 -5.67
N PHE A 114 8.87 5.25 -6.92
CA PHE A 114 8.84 3.82 -7.28
C PHE A 114 10.12 3.06 -6.89
N GLU A 115 11.27 3.74 -6.80
CA GLU A 115 12.48 3.17 -6.21
C GLU A 115 12.28 2.91 -4.71
N VAL A 116 11.72 3.88 -3.98
CA VAL A 116 11.32 3.73 -2.57
C VAL A 116 10.33 2.58 -2.42
N ARG A 117 9.31 2.49 -3.29
CA ARG A 117 8.38 1.35 -3.32
C ARG A 117 9.10 0.01 -3.46
N HIS A 118 10.02 -0.09 -4.42
CA HIS A 118 10.77 -1.32 -4.66
C HIS A 118 11.56 -1.73 -3.43
N GLU A 119 12.27 -0.79 -2.81
CA GLU A 119 13.13 -1.07 -1.67
C GLU A 119 12.33 -1.43 -0.42
N ILE A 120 11.18 -0.79 -0.17
CA ILE A 120 10.26 -1.16 0.93
C ILE A 120 9.82 -2.62 0.80
N ILE A 121 9.33 -3.03 -0.38
CA ILE A 121 8.86 -4.41 -0.61
C ILE A 121 10.04 -5.40 -0.49
N SER A 122 11.21 -5.03 -1.00
CA SER A 122 12.43 -5.84 -0.90
C SER A 122 12.87 -6.03 0.56
N SER A 123 12.85 -4.95 1.34
CA SER A 123 13.16 -4.94 2.77
C SER A 123 12.21 -5.81 3.56
N PHE A 124 10.89 -5.70 3.35
CA PHE A 124 9.90 -6.57 3.99
C PHE A 124 10.20 -8.06 3.75
N ARG A 125 10.46 -8.45 2.49
CA ARG A 125 10.80 -9.85 2.17
C ARG A 125 12.06 -10.33 2.89
N ARG A 126 13.13 -9.53 2.89
CA ARG A 126 14.39 -9.86 3.58
C ARG A 126 14.17 -10.02 5.08
N THR A 127 13.54 -9.04 5.70
CA THR A 127 13.28 -9.03 7.15
C THR A 127 12.41 -10.22 7.54
N LEU A 128 11.32 -10.51 6.82
CA LEU A 128 10.45 -11.65 7.11
C LEU A 128 11.18 -12.99 6.94
N HIS A 129 12.00 -13.14 5.88
CA HIS A 129 12.84 -14.32 5.69
C HIS A 129 13.84 -14.52 6.84
N GLU A 130 14.48 -13.45 7.31
CA GLU A 130 15.39 -13.49 8.48
C GLU A 130 14.66 -13.88 9.77
N HIS A 131 13.37 -13.57 9.88
CA HIS A 131 12.51 -13.96 11.00
C HIS A 131 11.82 -15.33 10.80
N GLY A 132 12.22 -16.08 9.76
CA GLY A 132 11.76 -17.45 9.52
C GLY A 132 10.36 -17.57 8.91
N PHE A 133 9.81 -16.50 8.34
CA PHE A 133 8.55 -16.57 7.60
C PHE A 133 8.77 -17.12 6.18
N THR A 134 7.82 -17.92 5.72
CA THR A 134 7.79 -18.46 4.35
C THR A 134 6.85 -17.62 3.49
N GLU A 135 7.35 -17.08 2.36
CA GLU A 135 6.49 -16.43 1.36
C GLU A 135 5.65 -17.49 0.65
N VAL A 136 4.34 -17.25 0.56
CA VAL A 136 3.38 -18.14 -0.11
C VAL A 136 2.51 -17.34 -1.08
N GLU A 137 1.82 -18.05 -1.96
CA GLU A 137 0.83 -17.47 -2.87
C GLU A 137 -0.50 -18.22 -2.69
N THR A 138 -1.53 -17.50 -2.24
CA THR A 138 -2.89 -18.03 -2.07
C THR A 138 -3.79 -17.64 -3.25
N PRO A 139 -4.96 -18.31 -3.43
CA PRO A 139 -5.87 -17.98 -4.53
C PRO A 139 -6.28 -16.51 -4.57
N VAL A 140 -6.29 -15.92 -5.77
CA VAL A 140 -6.86 -14.59 -6.05
C VAL A 140 -8.37 -14.65 -6.29
N LEU A 141 -8.84 -15.77 -6.83
CA LEU A 141 -10.25 -16.04 -7.10
C LEU A 141 -10.79 -16.94 -5.98
N HIS A 142 -11.76 -16.44 -5.24
CA HIS A 142 -12.41 -17.17 -4.15
C HIS A 142 -13.83 -17.59 -4.54
N VAL A 143 -14.30 -18.70 -3.96
CA VAL A 143 -15.70 -19.14 -4.08
C VAL A 143 -16.61 -18.33 -3.15
N GLU A 144 -16.10 -18.01 -1.96
CA GLU A 144 -16.74 -17.14 -0.97
C GLU A 144 -15.82 -15.96 -0.68
N SER A 145 -16.38 -14.76 -0.49
CA SER A 145 -15.60 -13.56 -0.16
C SER A 145 -15.55 -13.38 1.35
N GLY A 146 -14.36 -13.36 1.95
CA GLY A 146 -14.18 -13.17 3.39
C GLY A 146 -12.79 -12.66 3.76
N GLY A 147 -12.55 -12.54 5.07
CA GLY A 147 -11.29 -12.02 5.64
C GLY A 147 -11.24 -10.50 5.79
N ALA A 148 -12.29 -9.76 5.39
CA ALA A 148 -12.44 -8.33 5.63
C ALA A 148 -13.91 -7.90 5.44
N HIS A 149 -14.26 -6.70 5.90
CA HIS A 149 -15.52 -6.04 5.56
C HIS A 149 -15.31 -5.16 4.32
N ALA A 150 -15.75 -5.66 3.16
CA ALA A 150 -15.63 -4.94 1.90
C ALA A 150 -16.53 -5.56 0.82
N ARG A 151 -17.04 -4.72 -0.10
CA ARG A 151 -17.78 -5.22 -1.26
C ARG A 151 -16.82 -5.88 -2.27
N PRO A 152 -17.02 -7.15 -2.68
CA PRO A 152 -16.13 -7.80 -3.64
C PRO A 152 -16.44 -7.41 -5.10
N PHE A 153 -15.47 -7.67 -5.98
CA PHE A 153 -15.72 -7.81 -7.42
C PHE A 153 -16.15 -9.23 -7.74
N THR A 154 -17.22 -9.37 -8.53
CA THR A 154 -17.76 -10.67 -8.96
C THR A 154 -17.29 -11.01 -10.38
N THR A 155 -17.01 -12.28 -10.65
CA THR A 155 -16.70 -12.83 -11.97
C THR A 155 -17.30 -14.24 -12.12
N HIS A 156 -17.13 -14.86 -13.30
CA HIS A 156 -17.67 -16.18 -13.61
C HIS A 156 -16.64 -17.05 -14.34
N HIS A 157 -16.52 -18.31 -13.94
CA HIS A 157 -15.67 -19.30 -14.59
C HIS A 157 -16.47 -20.12 -15.61
N ASN A 158 -16.33 -19.81 -16.90
CA ASN A 158 -17.14 -20.41 -17.97
C ASN A 158 -17.16 -21.95 -18.00
N THR A 159 -16.02 -22.65 -17.86
CA THR A 159 -15.98 -24.11 -17.98
C THR A 159 -16.58 -24.85 -16.78
N LEU A 160 -16.46 -24.28 -15.58
CA LEU A 160 -16.99 -24.86 -14.34
C LEU A 160 -18.40 -24.35 -14.05
N ASP A 161 -18.88 -23.38 -14.84
CA ASP A 161 -20.15 -22.68 -14.68
C ASP A 161 -20.40 -22.24 -13.24
N MET A 162 -19.43 -21.55 -12.65
CA MET A 162 -19.49 -21.11 -11.26
C MET A 162 -19.13 -19.64 -11.10
N GLN A 163 -19.80 -18.99 -10.15
CA GLN A 163 -19.48 -17.64 -9.72
C GLN A 163 -18.22 -17.65 -8.85
N LEU A 164 -17.38 -16.63 -9.02
CA LEU A 164 -16.17 -16.40 -8.25
C LEU A 164 -16.08 -14.93 -7.85
N TYR A 165 -15.26 -14.66 -6.84
CA TYR A 165 -14.99 -13.32 -6.34
C TYR A 165 -13.50 -13.05 -6.38
N LEU A 166 -13.11 -11.81 -6.70
CA LEU A 166 -11.75 -11.38 -6.42
C LEU A 166 -11.59 -11.18 -4.92
N ARG A 167 -10.49 -11.69 -4.36
CA ARG A 167 -10.21 -11.63 -2.92
C ARG A 167 -10.21 -10.21 -2.35
N ILE A 168 -10.84 -10.04 -1.19
CA ILE A 168 -10.88 -8.78 -0.42
C ILE A 168 -9.86 -8.75 0.74
N ALA A 169 -9.23 -9.88 1.03
CA ALA A 169 -8.14 -10.12 1.99
C ALA A 169 -7.35 -11.40 1.61
N LEU A 170 -6.19 -11.63 2.23
CA LEU A 170 -5.39 -12.87 2.11
C LEU A 170 -5.73 -13.88 3.23
N GLU A 171 -6.32 -13.38 4.32
CA GLU A 171 -6.42 -13.98 5.64
C GLU A 171 -6.88 -15.43 5.69
N LEU A 172 -8.09 -15.73 5.20
CA LEU A 172 -8.71 -17.03 5.45
C LEU A 172 -7.91 -18.18 4.84
N HIS A 173 -7.19 -17.94 3.74
CA HIS A 173 -6.34 -18.97 3.13
C HIS A 173 -5.00 -19.10 3.85
N LEU A 174 -4.41 -18.00 4.32
CA LEU A 174 -3.17 -18.05 5.10
C LEU A 174 -3.38 -18.78 6.44
N LYS A 175 -4.52 -18.57 7.10
CA LYS A 175 -4.90 -19.34 8.30
C LYS A 175 -5.09 -20.84 8.04
N ARG A 176 -5.60 -21.24 6.87
CA ARG A 176 -5.65 -22.66 6.47
C ARG A 176 -4.24 -23.27 6.39
N LEU A 177 -3.22 -22.50 6.00
CA LEU A 177 -1.83 -22.97 6.00
C LEU A 177 -1.29 -23.16 7.43
N ILE A 178 -1.67 -22.27 8.35
CA ILE A 178 -1.36 -22.39 9.78
C ILE A 178 -1.97 -23.67 10.36
N VAL A 179 -3.25 -23.96 10.06
CA VAL A 179 -3.88 -25.25 10.38
C VAL A 179 -3.10 -26.42 9.78
N GLY A 180 -2.61 -26.26 8.55
CA GLY A 180 -1.76 -27.24 7.86
C GLY A 180 -0.36 -27.44 8.47
N GLY A 181 0.01 -26.69 9.52
CA GLY A 181 1.30 -26.79 10.21
C GLY A 181 2.39 -25.87 9.65
N MET A 182 2.07 -24.93 8.77
CA MET A 182 3.03 -23.90 8.32
C MET A 182 3.06 -22.76 9.33
N GLU A 183 3.90 -22.87 10.36
CA GLU A 183 3.88 -22.01 11.55
C GLU A 183 4.11 -20.51 11.28
N ARG A 184 4.80 -20.14 10.22
CA ARG A 184 5.10 -18.73 9.87
C ARG A 184 4.99 -18.52 8.37
N VAL A 185 3.91 -17.88 7.93
CA VAL A 185 3.65 -17.61 6.51
C VAL A 185 3.37 -16.13 6.29
N TYR A 186 3.71 -15.63 5.11
CA TYR A 186 3.29 -14.32 4.65
C TYR A 186 3.01 -14.31 3.15
N GLU A 187 2.18 -13.37 2.71
CA GLU A 187 1.98 -13.06 1.30
C GLU A 187 1.97 -11.54 1.10
N ILE A 188 2.70 -11.05 0.08
CA ILE A 188 2.57 -9.69 -0.42
C ILE A 188 1.76 -9.74 -1.72
N GLY A 189 0.46 -9.52 -1.60
CA GLY A 189 -0.51 -9.80 -2.65
C GLY A 189 -1.37 -8.59 -3.04
N ARG A 190 -2.03 -8.71 -4.20
CA ARG A 190 -3.08 -7.77 -4.62
C ARG A 190 -4.41 -8.13 -3.96
N ILE A 191 -5.06 -7.13 -3.39
CA ILE A 191 -6.43 -7.16 -2.87
C ILE A 191 -7.33 -6.30 -3.75
N PHE A 192 -8.60 -6.69 -3.86
CA PHE A 192 -9.58 -6.03 -4.72
C PHE A 192 -10.83 -5.70 -3.92
N ARG A 193 -11.16 -4.41 -3.80
CA ARG A 193 -12.37 -3.95 -3.11
C ARG A 193 -13.16 -3.03 -4.02
N ASN A 194 -14.44 -3.34 -4.21
CA ASN A 194 -15.34 -2.63 -5.12
C ASN A 194 -15.91 -1.39 -4.44
N GLU A 195 -15.01 -0.45 -4.16
CA GLU A 195 -15.23 0.76 -3.38
C GLU A 195 -14.87 2.01 -4.20
N GLY A 196 -15.20 3.19 -3.63
CA GLY A 196 -14.88 4.47 -4.25
C GLY A 196 -13.37 4.76 -4.34
N ILE A 197 -12.95 5.44 -5.41
CA ILE A 197 -11.58 5.92 -5.57
C ILE A 197 -11.41 7.23 -4.79
N SER A 198 -10.33 7.34 -4.01
CA SER A 198 -9.98 8.56 -3.26
C SER A 198 -8.49 8.86 -3.33
N THR A 199 -7.99 9.79 -2.51
CA THR A 199 -6.55 9.99 -2.30
C THR A 199 -5.90 8.85 -1.51
N ARG A 200 -6.72 7.97 -0.90
CA ARG A 200 -6.28 6.88 -0.02
C ARG A 200 -6.73 5.50 -0.48
N HIS A 201 -7.69 5.42 -1.40
CA HIS A 201 -8.30 4.17 -1.87
C HIS A 201 -8.16 4.02 -3.38
N ASN A 202 -7.66 2.86 -3.79
CA ASN A 202 -7.66 2.38 -5.16
C ASN A 202 -8.33 0.99 -5.16
N PRO A 203 -9.20 0.66 -6.15
CA PRO A 203 -9.99 -0.57 -6.12
C PRO A 203 -9.15 -1.85 -6.11
N GLU A 204 -7.91 -1.77 -6.59
CA GLU A 204 -6.90 -2.80 -6.44
C GLU A 204 -5.68 -2.21 -5.72
N PHE A 205 -5.20 -2.86 -4.67
CA PHE A 205 -4.08 -2.36 -3.85
C PHE A 205 -3.29 -3.50 -3.24
N THR A 206 -2.05 -3.23 -2.85
CA THR A 206 -1.11 -4.23 -2.34
C THR A 206 -1.17 -4.26 -0.82
N MET A 207 -1.42 -5.45 -0.28
CA MET A 207 -1.35 -5.72 1.15
C MET A 207 -0.26 -6.76 1.40
N MET A 208 0.45 -6.62 2.51
CA MET A 208 1.22 -7.71 3.10
C MET A 208 0.39 -8.27 4.23
N GLU A 209 0.13 -9.57 4.23
CA GLU A 209 -0.40 -10.26 5.41
C GLU A 209 0.58 -11.33 5.88
N LEU A 210 0.76 -11.46 7.19
CA LEU A 210 1.54 -12.51 7.83
C LEU A 210 0.76 -13.17 8.95
N TYR A 211 1.09 -14.43 9.22
CA TYR A 211 0.53 -15.22 10.32
C TYR A 211 1.63 -16.02 10.99
N GLN A 212 1.68 -15.94 12.33
CA GLN A 212 2.66 -16.59 13.18
C GLN A 212 1.94 -17.44 14.24
N ALA A 213 2.04 -18.75 14.10
CA ALA A 213 1.61 -19.71 15.11
C ALA A 213 2.42 -19.52 16.41
N PHE A 214 1.75 -19.79 17.53
CA PHE A 214 2.21 -19.57 18.90
C PHE A 214 2.57 -18.12 19.22
N GLY A 215 2.14 -17.17 18.40
CA GLY A 215 2.18 -15.74 18.69
C GLY A 215 0.83 -15.18 19.13
N ASP A 216 0.84 -13.97 19.65
CA ASP A 216 -0.33 -13.15 19.91
C ASP A 216 -0.13 -11.72 19.37
N TRP A 217 -1.12 -10.84 19.58
CA TRP A 217 -1.07 -9.46 19.10
C TRP A 217 0.15 -8.65 19.57
N ASN A 218 0.81 -9.01 20.68
CA ASN A 218 2.06 -8.36 21.11
C ASN A 218 3.22 -8.73 20.19
N ASP A 219 3.33 -9.99 19.81
CA ASP A 219 4.38 -10.46 18.89
C ASP A 219 4.22 -9.79 17.53
N VAL A 220 2.98 -9.66 17.04
CA VAL A 220 2.74 -8.99 15.76
C VAL A 220 2.83 -7.46 15.83
N MET A 221 2.67 -6.83 17.00
CA MET A 221 3.04 -5.42 17.19
C MET A 221 4.57 -5.23 17.10
N GLU A 222 5.36 -6.10 17.74
CA GLU A 222 6.82 -6.02 17.73
C GLU A 222 7.41 -6.23 16.33
N ILE A 223 6.91 -7.22 15.58
CA ILE A 223 7.36 -7.43 14.19
C ILE A 223 6.92 -6.25 13.28
N SER A 224 5.78 -5.60 13.57
CA SER A 224 5.33 -4.43 12.81
C SER A 224 6.30 -3.26 12.93
N GLU A 225 6.73 -2.92 14.16
CA GLU A 225 7.74 -1.88 14.40
C GLU A 225 9.05 -2.22 13.68
N THR A 226 9.48 -3.49 13.75
CA THR A 226 10.69 -3.98 13.10
C THR A 226 10.62 -3.83 11.58
N LEU A 227 9.54 -4.29 10.95
CA LEU A 227 9.35 -4.25 9.50
C LEU A 227 9.33 -2.81 8.96
N ILE A 228 8.56 -1.94 9.60
CA ILE A 228 8.37 -0.55 9.15
C ILE A 228 9.66 0.25 9.35
N THR A 229 10.33 0.08 10.50
CA THR A 229 11.59 0.76 10.79
C THR A 229 12.71 0.31 9.85
N GLN A 230 12.82 -0.99 9.58
CA GLN A 230 13.84 -1.49 8.65
C GLN A 230 13.58 -1.04 7.21
N ALA A 231 12.32 -1.02 6.78
CA ALA A 231 11.96 -0.52 5.46
C ALA A 231 12.26 0.97 5.28
N ALA A 232 12.08 1.78 6.33
CA ALA A 232 12.50 3.19 6.31
C ALA A 232 14.02 3.31 6.13
N ARG A 233 14.82 2.60 6.93
CA ARG A 233 16.28 2.61 6.80
C ARG A 233 16.74 2.22 5.40
N ASP A 234 16.17 1.15 4.85
CA ASP A 234 16.60 0.62 3.56
C ASP A 234 16.18 1.53 2.40
N ALA A 235 14.96 2.09 2.44
CA ALA A 235 14.39 2.81 1.31
C ALA A 235 14.73 4.31 1.26
N ILE A 236 14.89 4.94 2.43
CA ILE A 236 15.12 6.39 2.56
C ILE A 236 16.36 6.75 3.39
N ASP A 237 17.21 5.76 3.72
CA ASP A 237 18.49 5.94 4.43
C ASP A 237 18.37 6.55 5.84
N THR A 238 17.17 6.53 6.44
CA THR A 238 16.89 7.06 7.79
C THR A 238 15.63 6.43 8.38
N THR A 239 15.44 6.56 9.69
CA THR A 239 14.17 6.25 10.37
C THR A 239 13.36 7.50 10.70
N VAL A 240 13.93 8.68 10.51
CA VAL A 240 13.29 9.96 10.78
C VAL A 240 12.50 10.43 9.57
N ILE A 241 11.20 10.62 9.75
CA ILE A 241 10.28 11.15 8.74
C ILE A 241 9.67 12.47 9.21
N THR A 242 9.19 13.27 8.26
CA THR A 242 8.51 14.53 8.55
C THR A 242 6.99 14.34 8.44
N ILE A 243 6.25 14.59 9.51
CA ILE A 243 4.79 14.58 9.51
C ILE A 243 4.30 15.93 10.03
N ARG A 244 3.44 16.63 9.25
CA ARG A 244 2.89 17.95 9.61
C ARG A 244 3.97 18.99 10.01
N GLY A 245 5.19 18.84 9.48
CA GLY A 245 6.33 19.71 9.79
C GLY A 245 7.13 19.33 11.05
N GLU A 246 6.76 18.25 11.74
CA GLU A 246 7.49 17.69 12.88
C GLU A 246 8.34 16.49 12.44
N GLU A 247 9.56 16.40 12.99
CA GLU A 247 10.41 15.21 12.82
C GLU A 247 9.97 14.12 13.80
N ILE A 248 9.74 12.93 13.26
CA ILE A 248 9.32 11.73 14.00
C ILE A 248 10.26 10.60 13.64
N ASP A 249 10.91 10.02 14.65
CA ASP A 249 11.73 8.83 14.48
C ASP A 249 10.88 7.57 14.61
N LEU A 250 10.75 6.81 13.53
CA LEU A 250 10.02 5.54 13.51
C LEU A 250 10.65 4.48 14.42
N ALA A 251 11.92 4.64 14.82
CA ALA A 251 12.62 3.74 15.73
C ALA A 251 12.31 4.01 17.22
N GLU A 252 11.62 5.10 17.56
CA GLU A 252 11.11 5.32 18.91
C GLU A 252 9.98 4.33 19.22
N PRO A 253 9.80 3.89 20.49
CA PRO A 253 8.69 3.00 20.86
C PRO A 253 7.32 3.61 20.58
N TRP A 254 6.41 2.86 19.95
CA TRP A 254 5.10 3.39 19.62
C TRP A 254 4.13 3.27 20.81
N PRO A 255 3.42 4.36 21.18
CA PRO A 255 2.40 4.31 22.22
C PRO A 255 1.31 3.28 21.88
N ARG A 256 0.82 2.61 22.92
CA ARG A 256 -0.33 1.70 22.86
C ARG A 256 -1.47 2.34 23.63
N ILE A 257 -2.55 2.68 22.94
CA ILE A 257 -3.71 3.37 23.51
C ILE A 257 -4.93 2.52 23.26
N ARG A 258 -5.75 2.22 24.28
CA ARG A 258 -7.00 1.50 24.06
C ARG A 258 -8.03 2.44 23.44
N MET A 259 -8.78 1.97 22.45
CA MET A 259 -9.82 2.76 21.78
C MET A 259 -10.81 3.36 22.78
N VAL A 260 -11.29 2.55 23.73
CA VAL A 260 -12.20 2.97 24.81
C VAL A 260 -11.59 4.04 25.72
N ASP A 261 -10.29 3.98 25.99
CA ASP A 261 -9.61 4.96 26.84
C ASP A 261 -9.47 6.30 26.10
N ALA A 262 -9.13 6.27 24.81
CA ALA A 262 -9.02 7.47 23.98
C ALA A 262 -10.36 8.22 23.92
N VAL A 263 -11.47 7.50 23.69
CA VAL A 263 -12.81 8.08 23.67
C VAL A 263 -13.21 8.59 25.05
N SER A 264 -12.92 7.83 26.11
CA SER A 264 -13.26 8.22 27.48
C SER A 264 -12.54 9.51 27.91
N GLU A 265 -11.24 9.61 27.60
CA GLU A 265 -10.44 10.79 27.89
C GLU A 265 -10.97 12.02 27.12
N ARG A 266 -11.28 11.84 25.83
CA ARG A 266 -11.82 12.91 24.98
C ARG A 266 -13.15 13.46 25.49
N LEU A 267 -14.01 12.60 26.03
CA LEU A 267 -15.34 12.95 26.52
C LEU A 267 -15.37 13.32 28.01
N GLY A 268 -14.27 13.09 28.75
CA GLY A 268 -14.21 13.32 30.19
C GLY A 268 -15.12 12.40 31.02
N GLN A 269 -15.57 11.29 30.46
CA GLN A 269 -16.42 10.29 31.11
C GLN A 269 -16.11 8.90 30.58
N GLN A 270 -16.39 7.86 31.36
CA GLN A 270 -16.15 6.48 30.94
C GLN A 270 -17.07 6.10 29.77
N VAL A 271 -16.47 5.57 28.71
CA VAL A 271 -17.15 5.01 27.54
C VAL A 271 -16.70 3.57 27.33
N HIS A 272 -17.66 2.64 27.22
CA HIS A 272 -17.40 1.21 27.04
C HIS A 272 -18.53 0.52 26.27
N PRO A 273 -18.26 -0.46 25.38
CA PRO A 273 -19.30 -1.15 24.60
C PRO A 273 -20.34 -1.89 25.44
N SER A 274 -20.04 -2.22 26.70
CA SER A 274 -20.96 -2.89 27.62
C SER A 274 -22.04 -1.97 28.21
N GLN A 275 -21.96 -0.65 27.97
CA GLN A 275 -22.96 0.29 28.45
C GLN A 275 -24.30 0.08 27.74
N PRO A 276 -25.41 0.56 28.33
CA PRO A 276 -26.68 0.61 27.62
C PRO A 276 -26.52 1.34 26.28
N VAL A 277 -26.94 0.70 25.19
CA VAL A 277 -26.76 1.21 23.82
C VAL A 277 -27.34 2.61 23.67
N GLU A 278 -28.45 2.91 24.33
CA GLU A 278 -29.13 4.21 24.32
C GLU A 278 -28.28 5.34 24.92
N GLU A 279 -27.42 5.04 25.89
CA GLU A 279 -26.45 6.01 26.41
C GLU A 279 -25.39 6.33 25.34
N LEU A 280 -24.87 5.30 24.66
CA LEU A 280 -23.90 5.46 23.57
C LEU A 280 -24.50 6.18 22.36
N ARG A 281 -25.77 5.92 22.02
CA ARG A 281 -26.52 6.65 20.98
C ARG A 281 -26.67 8.12 21.34
N SER A 282 -27.03 8.41 22.59
CA SER A 282 -27.13 9.79 23.09
C SER A 282 -25.79 10.51 23.00
N LEU A 283 -24.67 9.83 23.30
CA LEU A 283 -23.33 10.37 23.13
C LEU A 283 -23.00 10.63 21.66
N ALA A 284 -23.31 9.70 20.76
CA ALA A 284 -23.11 9.87 19.32
C ALA A 284 -23.90 11.08 18.79
N GLU A 285 -25.19 11.19 19.15
CA GLU A 285 -26.06 12.31 18.76
C GLU A 285 -25.55 13.66 19.28
N ALA A 286 -25.09 13.71 20.53
CA ALA A 286 -24.52 14.92 21.12
C ALA A 286 -23.30 15.45 20.36
N HIS A 287 -22.60 14.57 19.62
CA HIS A 287 -21.43 14.91 18.80
C HIS A 287 -21.74 14.92 17.30
N GLY A 288 -23.02 14.87 16.90
CA GLY A 288 -23.44 14.93 15.50
C GLY A 288 -23.09 13.69 14.67
N ILE A 289 -22.79 12.57 15.34
CA ILE A 289 -22.44 11.29 14.70
C ILE A 289 -23.75 10.58 14.34
N ARG A 290 -23.89 10.22 13.07
CA ARG A 290 -25.03 9.42 12.60
C ARG A 290 -24.80 7.96 12.96
N TRP A 291 -25.85 7.30 13.40
CA TRP A 291 -25.85 5.88 13.75
C TRP A 291 -27.03 5.16 13.10
N GLU A 292 -26.96 3.83 13.06
CA GLU A 292 -28.02 2.97 12.52
C GLU A 292 -28.63 2.11 13.63
N GLU A 293 -29.93 1.80 13.54
CA GLU A 293 -30.63 1.06 14.60
C GLU A 293 -30.03 -0.32 14.89
N ARG A 294 -29.34 -0.91 13.89
CA ARG A 294 -28.62 -2.18 14.04
C ARG A 294 -27.29 -2.07 14.80
N TRP A 295 -26.73 -0.87 14.98
CA TRP A 295 -25.45 -0.70 15.68
C TRP A 295 -25.61 -1.01 17.16
N GLY A 296 -24.77 -1.91 17.64
CA GLY A 296 -24.55 -2.17 19.06
C GLY A 296 -23.54 -1.19 19.67
N GLY A 297 -23.19 -1.46 20.93
CA GLY A 297 -22.29 -0.61 21.68
C GLY A 297 -20.88 -0.54 21.10
N GLY A 298 -20.40 -1.62 20.45
CA GLY A 298 -19.08 -1.66 19.86
C GLY A 298 -18.96 -0.75 18.64
N LYS A 299 -19.93 -0.83 17.71
CA LYS A 299 -19.93 0.04 16.51
C LYS A 299 -20.10 1.51 16.87
N LEU A 300 -20.88 1.82 17.91
CA LEU A 300 -21.02 3.19 18.42
C LEU A 300 -19.71 3.74 19.02
N VAL A 301 -18.96 2.90 19.76
CA VAL A 301 -17.64 3.28 20.31
C VAL A 301 -16.63 3.53 19.19
N GLU A 302 -16.61 2.68 18.16
CA GLU A 302 -15.76 2.90 16.97
C GLU A 302 -16.10 4.24 16.29
N ALA A 303 -17.38 4.51 16.05
CA ALA A 303 -17.81 5.76 15.43
C ALA A 303 -17.45 7.01 16.28
N LEU A 304 -17.52 6.91 17.61
CA LEU A 304 -17.05 7.94 18.53
C LEU A 304 -15.53 8.14 18.43
N PHE A 305 -14.76 7.06 18.32
CA PHE A 305 -13.31 7.12 18.15
C PHE A 305 -12.92 7.80 16.83
N GLU A 306 -13.48 7.35 15.70
CA GLU A 306 -13.21 7.92 14.37
C GLU A 306 -13.50 9.43 14.34
N ALA A 307 -14.65 9.83 14.91
CA ALA A 307 -15.08 11.22 14.87
C ALA A 307 -14.30 12.15 15.81
N LEU A 308 -13.84 11.64 16.96
CA LEU A 308 -13.35 12.49 18.05
C LEU A 308 -11.86 12.35 18.35
N CYS A 309 -11.22 11.25 17.93
CA CYS A 309 -9.86 10.90 18.34
C CYS A 309 -8.88 10.72 17.18
N GLU A 310 -9.30 10.09 16.07
CA GLU A 310 -8.41 9.69 14.97
C GLU A 310 -7.55 10.84 14.41
N ALA A 311 -8.16 12.02 14.22
CA ALA A 311 -7.53 13.20 13.63
C ALA A 311 -6.33 13.77 14.43
N ASP A 312 -6.24 13.42 15.72
CA ASP A 312 -5.21 13.91 16.63
C ASP A 312 -4.03 12.94 16.76
N ILE A 313 -4.12 11.73 16.18
CA ILE A 313 -3.03 10.75 16.18
C ILE A 313 -2.02 11.12 15.09
N VAL A 314 -0.93 11.79 15.48
CA VAL A 314 0.13 12.21 14.53
C VAL A 314 1.26 11.17 14.46
N ARG A 315 1.78 10.74 15.61
CA ARG A 315 2.89 9.80 15.72
C ARG A 315 2.40 8.36 15.52
N PRO A 316 3.26 7.44 15.05
CA PRO A 316 2.95 6.01 15.02
C PRO A 316 2.41 5.54 16.35
N THR A 317 1.18 5.03 16.35
CA THR A 317 0.45 4.65 17.56
C THR A 317 -0.30 3.37 17.29
N PHE A 318 -0.21 2.42 18.21
CA PHE A 318 -1.07 1.26 18.25
C PHE A 318 -2.36 1.62 18.97
N ILE A 319 -3.47 1.66 18.24
CA ILE A 319 -4.81 1.73 18.82
C ILE A 319 -5.26 0.31 19.10
N THR A 320 -5.55 -0.02 20.33
CA THR A 320 -5.74 -1.39 20.83
C THR A 320 -7.14 -1.59 21.40
N GLY A 321 -7.56 -2.84 21.61
CA GLY A 321 -8.81 -3.14 22.31
C GLY A 321 -10.04 -2.76 21.49
N HIS A 322 -10.04 -3.10 20.21
CA HIS A 322 -11.20 -2.87 19.33
C HIS A 322 -12.41 -3.70 19.83
N PRO A 323 -13.64 -3.16 19.81
CA PRO A 323 -14.81 -3.90 20.24
C PRO A 323 -15.03 -5.22 19.49
N THR A 324 -15.57 -6.23 20.17
CA THR A 324 -15.88 -7.56 19.61
C THR A 324 -16.85 -7.49 18.44
N GLU A 325 -17.82 -6.57 18.50
CA GLU A 325 -18.83 -6.37 17.45
C GLU A 325 -18.23 -6.06 16.06
N ILE A 326 -17.10 -5.35 16.02
CA ILE A 326 -16.45 -4.91 14.76
C ILE A 326 -15.23 -5.76 14.39
N SER A 327 -15.02 -6.88 15.09
CA SER A 327 -13.78 -7.67 15.02
C SER A 327 -14.09 -9.16 14.89
N PRO A 328 -14.77 -9.60 13.81
CA PRO A 328 -15.34 -10.95 13.72
C PRO A 328 -14.29 -12.08 13.69
N LEU A 329 -13.04 -11.77 13.35
CA LEU A 329 -11.94 -12.74 13.21
C LEU A 329 -10.90 -12.64 14.35
N ALA A 330 -11.03 -11.65 15.23
CA ALA A 330 -10.09 -11.42 16.33
C ALA A 330 -10.55 -12.12 17.61
N ARG A 331 -9.61 -12.70 18.37
CA ARG A 331 -9.90 -13.30 19.67
C ARG A 331 -10.40 -12.23 20.64
N ALA A 332 -11.42 -12.57 21.42
CA ALA A 332 -11.88 -11.74 22.53
C ALA A 332 -10.74 -11.47 23.52
N ASP A 333 -10.73 -10.29 24.11
CA ASP A 333 -9.76 -9.94 25.14
C ASP A 333 -9.96 -10.84 26.38
N ARG A 334 -8.84 -11.31 26.94
CA ARG A 334 -8.85 -12.26 28.06
C ARG A 334 -9.39 -11.66 29.36
N ALA A 335 -9.36 -10.33 29.50
CA ALA A 335 -9.83 -9.59 30.64
C ALA A 335 -11.19 -8.90 30.39
N ASP A 336 -11.52 -8.57 29.13
CA ASP A 336 -12.79 -7.92 28.76
C ASP A 336 -13.45 -8.52 27.50
N PRO A 337 -14.53 -9.30 27.63
CA PRO A 337 -15.16 -9.97 26.49
C PRO A 337 -15.84 -9.02 25.48
N TRP A 338 -16.03 -7.74 25.84
CA TRP A 338 -16.58 -6.73 24.94
C TRP A 338 -15.53 -6.17 23.98
N LEU A 339 -14.26 -6.42 24.26
CA LEU A 339 -13.11 -6.02 23.47
C LEU A 339 -12.43 -7.25 22.87
N THR A 340 -11.53 -6.99 21.93
CA THR A 340 -10.67 -8.00 21.31
C THR A 340 -9.22 -7.64 21.46
N GLU A 341 -8.36 -8.65 21.39
CA GLU A 341 -6.91 -8.47 21.25
C GLU A 341 -6.56 -8.08 19.81
N ARG A 342 -7.14 -6.97 19.35
CA ARG A 342 -6.93 -6.34 18.05
C ARG A 342 -6.33 -4.96 18.22
N PHE A 343 -5.40 -4.64 17.33
CA PHE A 343 -4.87 -3.31 17.18
C PHE A 343 -4.91 -2.85 15.71
N GLU A 344 -4.86 -1.53 15.57
CA GLU A 344 -4.58 -0.85 14.31
C GLU A 344 -3.38 0.08 14.51
N ILE A 345 -2.57 0.22 13.46
CA ILE A 345 -1.42 1.12 13.44
C ILE A 345 -1.87 2.42 12.81
N PHE A 346 -1.84 3.52 13.56
CA PHE A 346 -2.15 4.84 13.05
C PHE A 346 -0.90 5.70 12.90
N VAL A 347 -0.76 6.38 11.76
CA VAL A 347 0.30 7.37 11.48
C VAL A 347 -0.31 8.52 10.68
N ASP A 348 -0.10 9.78 11.08
CA ASP A 348 -0.75 10.97 10.45
C ASP A 348 -2.28 10.82 10.28
N SER A 349 -2.97 10.34 11.31
CA SER A 349 -4.42 10.11 11.32
C SER A 349 -4.88 9.17 10.21
N ARG A 350 -4.07 8.16 9.92
CA ARG A 350 -4.36 7.14 8.92
C ARG A 350 -3.95 5.78 9.44
N GLU A 351 -4.86 4.85 9.28
CA GLU A 351 -4.60 3.42 9.47
C GLU A 351 -3.57 2.94 8.43
N LEU A 352 -2.48 2.34 8.90
CA LEU A 352 -1.37 1.81 8.13
C LEU A 352 -1.39 0.26 8.11
N GLY A 353 -1.93 -0.34 9.17
CA GLY A 353 -2.07 -1.78 9.30
C GLY A 353 -3.04 -2.15 10.42
N ASN A 354 -3.44 -3.41 10.41
CA ASN A 354 -4.41 -4.01 11.33
C ASN A 354 -3.86 -5.38 11.74
N GLY A 355 -3.95 -5.73 13.01
CA GLY A 355 -3.43 -7.00 13.52
C GLY A 355 -4.12 -7.46 14.78
N TYR A 356 -4.11 -8.77 15.03
CA TYR A 356 -4.80 -9.34 16.18
C TYR A 356 -4.25 -10.71 16.58
N SER A 357 -4.59 -11.11 17.80
CA SER A 357 -4.59 -12.51 18.18
C SER A 357 -5.77 -13.18 17.47
N GLU A 358 -5.49 -14.24 16.73
CA GLU A 358 -6.47 -14.89 15.88
C GLU A 358 -7.54 -15.65 16.68
N LEU A 359 -8.80 -15.49 16.27
CA LEU A 359 -9.87 -16.36 16.75
C LEU A 359 -9.67 -17.75 16.15
N ASN A 360 -9.41 -18.72 17.02
CA ASN A 360 -9.19 -20.12 16.65
C ASN A 360 -10.23 -21.09 17.24
N ASP A 361 -11.26 -20.58 17.91
CA ASP A 361 -12.41 -21.36 18.37
C ASP A 361 -13.43 -21.47 17.22
N PRO A 362 -13.63 -22.67 16.62
CA PRO A 362 -14.56 -22.83 15.50
C PRO A 362 -16.02 -22.60 15.88
N VAL A 363 -16.41 -22.81 17.15
CA VAL A 363 -17.78 -22.62 17.61
C VAL A 363 -18.11 -21.14 17.69
N GLU A 364 -17.21 -20.36 18.29
CA GLU A 364 -17.36 -18.90 18.35
C GLU A 364 -17.22 -18.27 16.96
N GLN A 365 -16.29 -18.76 16.12
CA GLN A 365 -16.16 -18.25 14.75
C GLN A 365 -17.44 -18.46 13.93
N ARG A 366 -18.09 -19.62 14.05
CA ARG A 366 -19.38 -19.88 13.40
C ARG A 366 -20.44 -18.86 13.85
N ARG A 367 -20.55 -18.63 15.16
CA ARG A 367 -21.51 -17.66 15.71
C ARG A 367 -21.29 -16.26 15.13
N ARG A 368 -20.03 -15.83 14.99
CA ARG A 368 -19.70 -14.52 14.40
C ARG A 368 -20.02 -14.43 12.91
N PHE A 369 -19.79 -15.50 12.14
CA PHE A 369 -20.21 -15.54 10.75
C PHE A 369 -21.73 -15.55 10.58
N GLU A 370 -22.47 -16.20 11.49
CA GLU A 370 -23.94 -16.13 11.52
C GLU A 370 -24.42 -14.70 11.79
N ASP A 371 -23.77 -13.99 12.73
CA ASP A 371 -24.05 -12.57 13.00
C ASP A 371 -23.77 -11.69 11.76
N GLU A 372 -22.64 -11.91 11.06
CA GLU A 372 -22.32 -11.19 9.81
C GLU A 372 -23.32 -11.47 8.68
N GLN A 373 -23.71 -12.74 8.50
CA GLN A 373 -24.70 -13.14 7.52
C GLN A 373 -26.07 -12.48 7.79
N LEU A 374 -26.48 -12.40 9.05
CA LEU A 374 -27.70 -11.68 9.46
C LEU A 374 -27.59 -10.18 9.18
N ALA A 375 -26.44 -9.55 9.45
CA ALA A 375 -26.21 -8.15 9.12
C ALA A 375 -26.29 -7.90 7.60
N LYS A 376 -25.75 -8.82 6.81
CA LYS A 376 -25.84 -8.78 5.35
C LYS A 376 -27.26 -8.89 4.82
N GLU A 377 -28.04 -9.82 5.36
CA GLU A 377 -29.46 -9.98 5.04
C GLU A 377 -30.28 -8.75 5.46
N ALA A 378 -29.85 -8.06 6.52
CA ALA A 378 -30.41 -6.79 6.98
C ALA A 378 -29.95 -5.57 6.15
N GLY A 379 -29.13 -5.76 5.11
CA GLY A 379 -28.75 -4.73 4.14
C GLY A 379 -27.32 -4.21 4.25
N ASP A 380 -26.49 -4.76 5.13
CA ASP A 380 -25.05 -4.45 5.18
C ASP A 380 -24.30 -5.13 4.03
N VAL A 381 -24.02 -4.39 2.96
CA VAL A 381 -23.39 -4.94 1.75
C VAL A 381 -21.90 -5.27 1.92
N GLU A 382 -21.28 -4.86 3.03
CA GLU A 382 -19.87 -5.07 3.34
C GLU A 382 -19.65 -6.24 4.32
N ALA A 383 -20.71 -6.70 4.99
CA ALA A 383 -20.66 -7.86 5.88
C ALA A 383 -20.29 -9.17 5.16
N GLY A 384 -19.58 -10.06 5.88
CA GLY A 384 -19.10 -11.35 5.38
C GLY A 384 -20.20 -12.36 5.06
N THR A 385 -19.79 -13.53 4.57
CA THR A 385 -20.63 -14.73 4.44
C THR A 385 -20.04 -15.87 5.25
N ILE A 386 -20.85 -16.90 5.51
CA ILE A 386 -20.38 -18.11 6.18
C ILE A 386 -19.49 -18.90 5.21
N ASP A 387 -18.19 -18.96 5.51
CA ASP A 387 -17.23 -19.85 4.82
C ASP A 387 -17.16 -21.21 5.57
N GLU A 388 -17.97 -22.17 5.12
CA GLU A 388 -18.03 -23.51 5.71
C GLU A 388 -16.72 -24.31 5.57
N ASP A 389 -15.90 -24.02 4.56
CA ASP A 389 -14.61 -24.68 4.41
C ASP A 389 -13.57 -24.12 5.40
N TYR A 390 -13.61 -22.81 5.67
CA TYR A 390 -12.77 -22.19 6.69
C TYR A 390 -13.14 -22.69 8.09
N LEU A 391 -14.44 -22.77 8.41
CA LEU A 391 -14.90 -23.35 9.68
C LEU A 391 -14.42 -24.80 9.84
N ARG A 392 -14.55 -25.61 8.78
CA ARG A 392 -14.01 -26.98 8.77
C ARG A 392 -12.50 -27.01 9.01
N ALA A 393 -11.74 -26.07 8.45
CA ALA A 393 -10.30 -25.99 8.71
C ALA A 393 -10.02 -25.69 10.19
N LEU A 394 -10.74 -24.75 10.81
CA LEU A 394 -10.60 -24.48 12.25
C LEU A 394 -10.96 -25.69 13.12
N GLU A 395 -11.92 -26.51 12.71
CA GLU A 395 -12.30 -27.75 13.40
C GLU A 395 -11.18 -28.82 13.40
N TYR A 396 -10.23 -28.77 12.45
CA TYR A 396 -9.00 -29.58 12.50
C TYR A 396 -7.97 -29.05 13.51
N GLY A 397 -8.18 -27.84 14.03
CA GLY A 397 -7.37 -27.22 15.07
C GLY A 397 -6.36 -26.22 14.51
N MET A 398 -6.64 -24.92 14.66
CA MET A 398 -5.65 -23.86 14.45
C MET A 398 -4.94 -23.54 15.77
N PRO A 399 -3.59 -23.56 15.84
CA PRO A 399 -2.87 -23.13 17.03
C PRO A 399 -3.17 -21.66 17.36
N PRO A 400 -2.96 -21.21 18.62
CA PRO A 400 -2.94 -19.79 18.93
C PRO A 400 -2.01 -19.07 17.95
N THR A 401 -2.47 -18.01 17.32
CA THR A 401 -1.77 -17.36 16.20
C THR A 401 -1.90 -15.85 16.35
N GLY A 402 -0.86 -15.10 15.99
CA GLY A 402 -0.94 -13.67 15.75
C GLY A 402 -0.91 -13.40 14.25
N GLY A 403 -1.76 -12.52 13.76
CA GLY A 403 -1.77 -12.09 12.37
C GLY A 403 -1.71 -10.57 12.23
N LEU A 404 -1.21 -10.15 11.06
CA LEU A 404 -0.97 -8.75 10.74
C LEU A 404 -1.20 -8.53 9.26
N GLY A 405 -1.95 -7.49 8.93
CA GLY A 405 -2.06 -6.91 7.60
C GLY A 405 -1.46 -5.50 7.56
N ILE A 406 -0.63 -5.20 6.55
CA ILE A 406 -0.08 -3.85 6.29
C ILE A 406 -0.46 -3.41 4.88
N GLY A 407 -1.04 -2.22 4.78
CA GLY A 407 -1.30 -1.56 3.50
C GLY A 407 0.00 -1.04 2.87
N MET A 408 0.61 -1.84 1.99
CA MET A 408 1.92 -1.50 1.40
C MET A 408 1.89 -0.18 0.63
N ASP A 409 0.80 0.14 -0.06
CA ASP A 409 0.69 1.43 -0.76
C ASP A 409 0.68 2.62 0.22
N ARG A 410 -0.02 2.48 1.36
CA ARG A 410 -0.05 3.53 2.40
C ARG A 410 1.33 3.71 3.06
N LEU A 411 2.06 2.61 3.29
CA LEU A 411 3.44 2.68 3.79
C LEU A 411 4.38 3.40 2.81
N VAL A 412 4.26 3.10 1.52
CA VAL A 412 5.04 3.79 0.48
C VAL A 412 4.67 5.27 0.42
N MET A 413 3.40 5.63 0.58
CA MET A 413 2.98 7.04 0.64
C MET A 413 3.65 7.78 1.79
N LEU A 414 3.68 7.15 2.97
CA LEU A 414 4.31 7.70 4.17
C LEU A 414 5.82 7.91 3.96
N LEU A 415 6.55 6.87 3.54
CA LEU A 415 8.00 6.92 3.42
C LEU A 415 8.49 7.72 2.20
N ALA A 416 7.72 7.77 1.13
CA ALA A 416 8.04 8.59 -0.05
C ALA A 416 7.56 10.04 0.05
N ASP A 417 6.92 10.42 1.17
CA ASP A 417 6.34 11.74 1.44
C ASP A 417 5.39 12.22 0.32
N VAL A 418 4.38 11.40 0.01
CA VAL A 418 3.37 11.72 -1.02
C VAL A 418 1.94 11.66 -0.49
N GLY A 419 1.15 12.68 -0.82
CA GLY A 419 -0.21 12.85 -0.29
C GLY A 419 -1.31 12.01 -0.93
N SER A 420 -1.01 11.22 -1.97
CA SER A 420 -2.03 10.46 -2.72
C SER A 420 -1.54 9.07 -3.12
N ILE A 421 -2.40 8.06 -2.96
CA ILE A 421 -2.13 6.67 -3.36
C ILE A 421 -1.85 6.55 -4.86
N LYS A 422 -2.37 7.47 -5.67
CA LYS A 422 -2.12 7.52 -7.12
C LYS A 422 -0.67 7.85 -7.46
N GLU A 423 0.10 8.44 -6.55
CA GLU A 423 1.54 8.69 -6.75
C GLU A 423 2.38 7.42 -6.58
N VAL A 424 1.88 6.45 -5.79
CA VAL A 424 2.62 5.21 -5.48
C VAL A 424 2.15 3.99 -6.28
N ILE A 425 1.10 4.15 -7.10
CA ILE A 425 0.63 3.16 -8.06
C ILE A 425 1.02 3.62 -9.46
N LEU A 426 1.73 2.77 -10.22
CA LEU A 426 2.20 3.11 -11.57
C LEU A 426 1.02 3.48 -12.48
N PHE A 427 -0.04 2.67 -12.44
CA PHE A 427 -1.24 2.83 -13.25
C PHE A 427 -2.47 2.78 -12.35
N PRO A 428 -2.81 3.88 -11.65
CA PRO A 428 -3.97 3.90 -10.77
C PRO A 428 -5.27 3.82 -11.57
N THR A 429 -6.35 3.35 -10.94
CA THR A 429 -7.67 3.40 -11.57
C THR A 429 -8.11 4.86 -11.70
N LEU A 430 -8.55 5.24 -12.90
CA LEU A 430 -9.01 6.59 -13.21
C LEU A 430 -10.43 6.54 -13.74
N ARG A 431 -11.17 7.65 -13.53
CA ARG A 431 -12.47 7.83 -14.18
C ARG A 431 -12.24 7.91 -15.71
N HIS A 432 -13.21 7.40 -16.46
CA HIS A 432 -13.21 7.51 -17.92
C HIS A 432 -13.03 8.98 -18.34
N GLU A 433 -12.32 9.18 -19.46
CA GLU A 433 -12.33 10.47 -20.13
C GLU A 433 -13.76 10.73 -20.63
N VAL A 434 -14.28 11.92 -20.35
CA VAL A 434 -15.46 12.40 -21.07
C VAL A 434 -14.95 12.77 -22.46
N ILE A 435 -15.18 11.88 -23.43
CA ILE A 435 -14.80 12.10 -24.84
C ILE A 435 -15.70 13.16 -25.45
#